data_AF-E3NDN4-F1
#
_entry.id   AF-E3NDN4-F1
#
_cell.length_a   1.000
_cell.length_b   1.000
_cell.length_c   1.000
_cell.angle_alpha   90.00
_cell.angle_beta   90.00
_cell.angle_gamma   90.00
#
_symmetry.space_group_name_H-M   'P 1'
#
loop_
_entity.id
_entity.type
_entity.pdbx_description
1 polymer ?
#
loop_
_entity_poly.entity_id
_entity_poly.type
_entity_poly.pdbx_seq_one_letter_code
_entity_poly.pdbx_strand_id
1 'polypeptide(L)'
;MCRSKMIYSQSTIIISLLACILIINILSCFSVFRLGKYLEFSKKNLLFYYEYSYFPLLEQKFEADELIDIYNPNALKDLRAKYNLKADKYSLELSQVARGEDHKRFFGKVKLEAFCAIKERIGDVDDGGKYVCNPRAVRKDNCTLISLGLNNAISYDQHIQNVTGGHCRILGADKDPQNITIQEAYERINGQLFVGMIPNEISISSMLKKAERREVELLKIDIEGGEHEGLEPFIREYRVCQIFIEVHGTPSEHLKMLQTMAKYNFRIFNVEPNPYCFNCCEYSLIQDSCMDQYGVYPLVPIVPKVEF
;
A
#
# COMPACT_ATOMS: atom_id res chain seq x y z
N MET A 1 25.84 -38.42 81.35
CA MET A 1 26.60 -39.14 80.29
C MET A 1 26.80 -38.19 79.12
N CYS A 2 27.99 -38.23 78.50
CA CYS A 2 28.68 -37.23 77.67
C CYS A 2 27.87 -36.33 76.71
N ARG A 3 28.13 -35.01 76.77
CA ARG A 3 27.96 -34.06 75.67
C ARG A 3 29.20 -34.11 74.77
N SER A 4 29.11 -34.75 73.61
CA SER A 4 30.15 -34.58 72.56
C SER A 4 29.96 -33.24 71.86
N LYS A 5 30.87 -32.29 72.12
CA LYS A 5 31.04 -31.10 71.29
C LYS A 5 31.63 -31.55 69.95
N MET A 6 30.87 -31.39 68.86
CA MET A 6 31.42 -31.48 67.50
C MET A 6 32.32 -30.27 67.26
N ILE A 7 33.64 -30.51 67.24
CA ILE A 7 34.66 -29.55 66.84
C ILE A 7 34.82 -29.71 65.33
N TYR A 8 34.27 -28.78 64.54
CA TYR A 8 34.59 -28.70 63.12
C TYR A 8 36.01 -28.15 62.98
N SER A 9 36.89 -28.91 62.31
CA SER A 9 38.24 -28.46 61.96
C SER A 9 38.17 -27.24 61.05
N GLN A 10 39.07 -26.25 61.23
CA GLN A 10 39.19 -25.10 60.34
C GLN A 10 39.32 -25.51 58.86
N SER A 11 39.93 -26.67 58.59
CA SER A 11 40.04 -27.23 57.24
C SER A 11 38.68 -27.57 56.63
N THR A 12 37.71 -28.03 57.42
CA THR A 12 36.36 -28.38 56.95
C THR A 12 35.54 -27.15 56.55
N ILE A 13 35.72 -26.04 57.28
CA ILE A 13 35.07 -24.75 56.98
C ILE A 13 35.64 -24.16 55.69
N ILE A 14 36.96 -24.21 55.50
CA ILE A 14 37.64 -23.72 54.29
C ILE A 14 37.21 -24.54 53.06
N ILE A 15 37.14 -25.86 53.17
CA ILE A 15 36.68 -26.73 52.07
C ILE A 15 35.22 -26.42 51.71
N SER A 16 34.36 -26.18 52.70
CA SER A 16 32.97 -25.80 52.45
C SER A 16 32.85 -24.46 51.74
N LEU A 17 33.66 -23.46 52.11
CA LEU A 17 33.67 -22.14 51.47
C LEU A 17 34.18 -22.21 50.03
N LEU A 18 35.25 -22.97 49.77
CA LEU A 18 35.78 -23.17 48.42
C LEU A 18 34.77 -23.91 47.53
N ALA A 19 34.06 -24.91 48.06
CA ALA A 19 32.99 -25.59 47.34
C ALA A 19 31.83 -24.64 46.99
N CYS A 20 31.42 -23.76 47.91
CA CYS A 20 30.39 -22.75 47.63
C CYS A 20 30.83 -21.75 46.55
N ILE A 21 32.08 -21.27 46.59
CA ILE A 21 32.62 -20.36 45.56
C ILE A 21 32.69 -21.05 44.20
N LEU A 22 33.08 -22.32 44.15
CA LEU A 22 33.11 -23.10 42.92
C LEU A 22 31.70 -23.28 42.34
N ILE A 23 30.71 -23.60 43.19
CA ILE A 23 29.30 -23.74 42.77
C ILE A 23 28.75 -22.42 42.24
N ILE A 24 29.03 -21.29 42.90
CA ILE A 24 28.60 -19.96 42.44
C ILE A 24 29.24 -19.61 41.09
N ASN A 25 30.54 -19.90 40.90
CA ASN A 25 31.21 -19.65 39.62
C ASN A 25 30.71 -20.59 38.50
N ILE A 26 30.38 -21.84 38.82
CA ILE A 26 29.78 -22.77 37.85
C ILE A 26 28.37 -22.28 37.46
N LEU A 27 27.55 -21.88 38.44
CA LEU A 27 26.20 -21.36 38.18
C LEU A 27 26.22 -20.04 37.40
N SER A 28 27.17 -19.14 37.68
CA SER A 28 27.35 -17.91 36.91
C SER A 28 27.82 -18.21 35.49
N CYS A 29 28.76 -19.14 35.28
CA CYS A 29 29.12 -19.64 33.96
C CYS A 29 27.92 -20.23 33.19
N PHE A 30 27.06 -21.01 33.85
CA PHE A 30 25.84 -21.54 33.25
C PHE A 30 24.83 -20.44 32.86
N SER A 31 24.71 -19.37 33.66
CA SER A 31 23.85 -18.23 33.35
C SER A 31 24.36 -17.43 32.15
N VAL A 32 25.68 -17.21 32.04
CA VAL A 32 26.33 -16.56 30.90
C VAL A 32 26.24 -17.43 29.64
N PHE A 33 26.39 -18.76 29.75
CA PHE A 33 26.16 -19.69 28.64
C PHE A 33 24.69 -19.73 28.18
N ARG A 34 23.72 -19.59 29.10
CA ARG A 34 22.30 -19.49 28.74
C ARG A 34 21.98 -18.20 28.02
N LEU A 35 22.51 -17.06 28.47
CA LEU A 35 22.38 -15.76 27.78
C LEU A 35 23.07 -15.76 26.42
N GLY A 36 24.28 -16.34 26.33
CA GLY A 36 24.99 -16.53 25.07
C GLY A 36 24.21 -17.38 24.08
N LYS A 37 23.63 -18.51 24.51
CA LYS A 37 22.75 -19.33 23.66
C LYS A 37 21.44 -18.64 23.31
N TYR A 38 20.85 -17.82 24.18
CA TYR A 38 19.65 -17.03 23.86
C TYR A 38 19.95 -15.94 22.82
N LEU A 39 21.09 -15.28 22.94
CA LEU A 39 21.57 -14.28 21.97
C LEU A 39 21.99 -14.91 20.64
N GLU A 40 22.59 -16.11 20.66
CA GLU A 40 22.97 -16.84 19.45
C GLU A 40 21.75 -17.50 18.76
N PHE A 41 20.76 -17.96 19.53
CA PHE A 41 19.46 -18.41 19.02
C PHE A 41 18.62 -17.23 18.49
N SER A 42 18.67 -16.08 19.14
CA SER A 42 18.06 -14.84 18.63
C SER A 42 18.75 -14.35 17.35
N LYS A 43 20.09 -14.34 17.28
CA LYS A 43 20.83 -13.97 16.06
C LYS A 43 20.62 -14.98 14.93
N LYS A 44 20.61 -16.29 15.20
CA LYS A 44 20.33 -17.31 14.18
C LYS A 44 18.88 -17.23 13.68
N ASN A 45 17.89 -16.96 14.53
CA ASN A 45 16.52 -16.71 14.08
C ASN A 45 16.36 -15.36 13.37
N LEU A 46 17.09 -14.31 13.77
CA LEU A 46 17.04 -13.01 13.10
C LEU A 46 17.73 -13.04 11.73
N LEU A 47 18.80 -13.82 11.57
CA LEU A 47 19.45 -14.09 10.28
C LEU A 47 18.62 -15.07 9.40
N PHE A 48 17.98 -16.09 9.99
CA PHE A 48 17.08 -16.98 9.22
C PHE A 48 15.80 -16.28 8.75
N TYR A 49 15.31 -15.27 9.47
CA TYR A 49 14.15 -14.48 9.04
C TYR A 49 14.47 -13.43 7.96
N TYR A 50 15.74 -13.04 7.79
CA TYR A 50 16.12 -12.03 6.79
C TYR A 50 16.53 -12.62 5.43
N GLU A 51 16.81 -13.92 5.37
CA GLU A 51 17.38 -14.55 4.16
C GLU A 51 16.41 -15.45 3.37
N TYR A 52 15.13 -15.51 3.74
CA TYR A 52 14.16 -16.40 3.08
C TYR A 52 12.76 -15.82 2.77
N SER A 53 12.59 -14.49 2.77
CA SER A 53 11.30 -13.86 2.44
C SER A 53 11.33 -12.77 1.36
N TYR A 54 12.45 -12.59 0.67
CA TYR A 54 12.53 -11.74 -0.52
C TYR A 54 13.27 -12.52 -1.59
N PHE A 55 12.64 -12.69 -2.76
CA PHE A 55 13.04 -13.50 -3.92
C PHE A 55 12.57 -14.97 -3.88
N PRO A 56 11.57 -15.39 -4.68
CA PRO A 56 11.20 -14.89 -6.01
C PRO A 56 9.70 -14.52 -6.11
N LEU A 57 9.37 -13.23 -6.10
CA LEU A 57 8.06 -12.74 -6.54
C LEU A 57 8.16 -11.38 -7.23
N LEU A 58 9.30 -11.12 -7.87
CA LEU A 58 9.50 -9.96 -8.74
C LEU A 58 9.38 -10.34 -10.22
N GLU A 59 8.53 -11.33 -10.49
CA GLU A 59 7.97 -11.64 -11.81
C GLU A 59 6.55 -11.09 -11.93
N GLN A 60 6.16 -10.15 -11.05
CA GLN A 60 4.85 -9.54 -11.07
C GLN A 60 4.74 -8.68 -12.34
N LYS A 61 4.18 -9.31 -13.37
CA LYS A 61 3.79 -8.77 -14.67
C LYS A 61 3.61 -7.25 -14.61
N PHE A 62 4.61 -6.54 -15.11
CA PHE A 62 4.35 -5.30 -15.82
C PHE A 62 3.50 -5.72 -17.03
N GLU A 63 2.27 -5.23 -17.14
CA GLU A 63 1.36 -5.54 -18.27
C GLU A 63 1.81 -4.89 -19.60
N ALA A 64 3.10 -4.97 -19.92
CA ALA A 64 3.62 -4.61 -21.22
C ALA A 64 5.00 -5.24 -21.40
N ASP A 65 5.09 -6.35 -22.14
CA ASP A 65 6.22 -6.83 -22.99
C ASP A 65 7.69 -6.65 -22.54
N GLU A 66 8.00 -6.20 -21.33
CA GLU A 66 9.31 -5.71 -20.93
C GLU A 66 9.69 -6.26 -19.55
N LEU A 67 10.48 -7.34 -19.56
CA LEU A 67 11.18 -7.85 -18.38
C LEU A 67 12.22 -6.82 -17.94
N ILE A 68 12.08 -6.31 -16.71
CA ILE A 68 13.06 -5.38 -16.12
C ILE A 68 14.06 -6.21 -15.32
N ASP A 69 15.33 -6.16 -15.72
CA ASP A 69 16.41 -6.73 -14.93
C ASP A 69 16.69 -5.84 -13.71
N ILE A 70 16.10 -6.21 -12.58
CA ILE A 70 16.25 -5.49 -11.31
C ILE A 70 17.64 -5.58 -10.70
N TYR A 71 18.51 -6.47 -11.20
CA TYR A 71 19.90 -6.54 -10.78
C TYR A 71 20.79 -5.56 -11.57
N ASN A 72 20.31 -5.05 -12.70
CA ASN A 72 20.98 -4.00 -13.43
C ASN A 72 20.63 -2.62 -12.81
N PRO A 73 21.60 -1.91 -12.22
CA PRO A 73 21.36 -0.60 -11.60
C PRO A 73 20.93 0.50 -12.58
N ASN A 74 21.08 0.27 -13.89
CA ASN A 74 20.64 1.17 -14.94
C ASN A 74 19.30 0.79 -15.56
N ALA A 75 18.70 -0.37 -15.24
CA ALA A 75 17.49 -0.85 -15.93
C ALA A 75 16.33 0.16 -15.89
N LEU A 76 16.10 0.81 -14.75
CA LEU A 76 15.06 1.84 -14.64
C LEU A 76 15.40 3.15 -15.38
N LYS A 77 16.68 3.48 -15.50
CA LYS A 77 17.14 4.62 -16.34
C LYS A 77 16.94 4.32 -17.81
N ASP A 78 17.30 3.12 -18.25
CA ASP A 78 17.16 2.66 -19.63
C ASP A 78 15.67 2.55 -20.02
N LEU A 79 14.84 2.03 -19.12
CA LEU A 79 13.38 1.99 -19.28
C LEU A 79 12.80 3.39 -19.46
N ARG A 80 13.18 4.33 -18.58
CA ARG A 80 12.73 5.72 -18.70
C ARG A 80 13.20 6.36 -20.01
N ALA A 81 14.44 6.12 -20.43
CA ALA A 81 14.97 6.63 -21.70
C ALA A 81 14.18 6.07 -22.90
N LYS A 82 13.85 4.78 -22.88
CA LYS A 82 13.03 4.13 -23.91
C LYS A 82 11.60 4.68 -23.97
N TYR A 83 10.99 4.91 -22.81
CA TYR A 83 9.68 5.56 -22.71
C TYR A 83 9.75 6.99 -23.24
N ASN A 84 10.82 7.73 -22.92
CA ASN A 84 11.02 9.11 -23.39
C ASN A 84 11.07 9.20 -24.92
N LEU A 85 11.81 8.29 -25.57
CA LEU A 85 11.91 8.25 -27.04
C LEU A 85 10.58 7.96 -27.74
N LYS A 86 9.61 7.38 -27.03
CA LYS A 86 8.31 6.97 -27.59
C LYS A 86 7.13 7.78 -27.02
N ALA A 87 7.38 8.71 -26.11
CA ALA A 87 6.34 9.40 -25.35
C ALA A 87 5.32 10.09 -26.27
N ASP A 88 5.78 10.89 -27.23
CA ASP A 88 4.92 11.59 -28.19
C ASP A 88 4.07 10.61 -29.03
N LYS A 89 4.68 9.49 -29.44
CA LYS A 89 3.97 8.44 -30.18
C LYS A 89 2.89 7.79 -29.32
N TYR A 90 3.20 7.45 -28.07
CA TYR A 90 2.23 6.84 -27.16
C TYR A 90 1.08 7.80 -26.83
N SER A 91 1.40 9.07 -26.60
CA SER A 91 0.42 10.12 -26.36
C SER A 91 -0.52 10.32 -27.54
N LEU A 92 0.03 10.35 -28.77
CA LEU A 92 -0.75 10.44 -30.00
C LEU A 92 -1.65 9.20 -30.21
N GLU A 93 -1.10 7.99 -30.03
CA GLU A 93 -1.87 6.75 -30.18
C GLU A 93 -3.02 6.68 -29.19
N LEU A 94 -2.79 7.03 -27.91
CA LEU A 94 -3.81 7.09 -26.88
C LEU A 94 -4.93 8.08 -27.26
N SER A 95 -4.57 9.28 -27.72
CA SER A 95 -5.51 10.31 -28.17
C SER A 95 -6.34 9.88 -29.38
N GLN A 96 -5.74 9.11 -30.30
CA GLN A 96 -6.43 8.61 -31.48
C GLN A 96 -7.45 7.53 -31.13
N VAL A 97 -7.08 6.57 -30.28
CA VAL A 97 -8.00 5.46 -29.91
C VAL A 97 -9.13 5.94 -28.99
N ALA A 98 -8.93 7.01 -28.23
CA ALA A 98 -9.98 7.64 -27.41
C ALA A 98 -11.16 8.20 -28.22
N ARG A 99 -10.99 8.47 -29.52
CA ARG A 99 -12.06 8.95 -30.41
C ARG A 99 -12.96 7.84 -30.93
N GLY A 100 -12.57 6.58 -30.73
CA GLY A 100 -13.36 5.42 -31.11
C GLY A 100 -14.21 4.88 -29.97
N GLU A 101 -14.85 3.74 -30.22
CA GLU A 101 -15.73 3.04 -29.26
C GLU A 101 -15.10 1.73 -28.74
N ASP A 102 -13.87 1.40 -29.14
CA ASP A 102 -13.19 0.15 -28.76
C ASP A 102 -12.42 0.33 -27.45
N HIS A 103 -13.08 -0.01 -26.34
CA HIS A 103 -12.52 0.03 -24.98
C HIS A 103 -11.27 -0.82 -24.82
N LYS A 104 -11.27 -2.05 -25.33
CA LYS A 104 -10.12 -2.96 -25.21
C LYS A 104 -8.89 -2.36 -25.90
N ARG A 105 -9.08 -1.78 -27.07
CA ARG A 105 -8.01 -1.07 -27.79
C ARG A 105 -7.57 0.18 -27.05
N PHE A 106 -8.50 0.93 -26.45
CA PHE A 106 -8.16 2.09 -25.63
C PHE A 106 -7.32 1.70 -24.41
N PHE A 107 -7.79 0.75 -23.59
CA PHE A 107 -7.09 0.29 -22.38
C PHE A 107 -5.69 -0.24 -22.70
N GLY A 108 -5.53 -1.02 -23.77
CA GLY A 108 -4.21 -1.51 -24.20
C GLY A 108 -3.22 -0.43 -24.67
N LYS A 109 -3.70 0.80 -24.91
CA LYS A 109 -2.86 1.96 -25.24
C LYS A 109 -2.51 2.84 -24.05
N VAL A 110 -3.17 2.67 -22.90
CA VAL A 110 -2.75 3.32 -21.67
C VAL A 110 -1.38 2.75 -21.27
N LYS A 111 -0.44 3.63 -20.93
CA LYS A 111 0.93 3.25 -20.55
C LYS A 111 1.23 3.71 -19.14
N LEU A 112 2.14 2.97 -18.50
CA LEU A 112 2.60 3.31 -17.16
C LEU A 112 3.56 4.51 -17.23
N GLU A 113 3.34 5.47 -16.36
CA GLU A 113 4.11 6.72 -16.24
C GLU A 113 4.96 6.73 -14.95
N ALA A 114 4.79 5.71 -14.12
CA ALA A 114 5.51 5.46 -12.89
C ALA A 114 5.76 3.95 -12.72
N PHE A 115 6.95 3.60 -12.21
CA PHE A 115 7.31 2.23 -11.89
C PHE A 115 7.27 2.02 -10.36
N CYS A 116 6.41 1.11 -9.92
CA CYS A 116 6.34 0.70 -8.53
C CYS A 116 6.95 -0.70 -8.36
N ALA A 117 8.06 -0.80 -7.61
CA ALA A 117 8.74 -2.07 -7.37
C ALA A 117 8.00 -3.00 -6.40
N ILE A 118 7.25 -2.42 -5.45
CA ILE A 118 6.50 -3.13 -4.42
C ILE A 118 5.02 -2.87 -4.68
N LYS A 119 4.39 -3.65 -5.54
CA LYS A 119 2.98 -3.50 -5.91
C LYS A 119 2.17 -4.67 -5.33
N GLU A 120 1.16 -4.37 -4.53
CA GLU A 120 0.36 -5.38 -3.82
C GLU A 120 -1.11 -5.29 -4.24
N ARG A 121 -1.74 -6.43 -4.53
CA ARG A 121 -3.19 -6.51 -4.69
C ARG A 121 -3.82 -6.51 -3.29
N ILE A 122 -4.66 -5.52 -3.02
CA ILE A 122 -5.34 -5.32 -1.74
C ILE A 122 -6.84 -5.51 -1.95
N GLY A 123 -7.52 -6.17 -1.01
CA GLY A 123 -8.89 -6.68 -1.19
C GLY A 123 -8.95 -8.02 -1.91
N ASP A 124 -10.07 -8.30 -2.55
CA ASP A 124 -10.34 -9.55 -3.25
C ASP A 124 -9.51 -9.67 -4.55
N VAL A 125 -9.31 -10.91 -5.02
CA VAL A 125 -8.52 -11.22 -6.22
C VAL A 125 -9.32 -10.94 -7.50
N ASP A 126 -10.65 -11.05 -7.43
CA ASP A 126 -11.55 -10.86 -8.56
C ASP A 126 -11.94 -9.39 -8.68
N ASP A 127 -13.12 -9.01 -8.19
CA ASP A 127 -13.69 -7.67 -8.27
C ASP A 127 -13.52 -6.89 -6.94
N GLY A 128 -13.41 -5.57 -7.03
CA GLY A 128 -13.32 -4.65 -5.88
C GLY A 128 -11.95 -4.52 -5.19
N GLY A 129 -11.03 -5.47 -5.37
CA GLY A 129 -9.64 -5.32 -4.90
C GLY A 129 -8.80 -4.46 -5.83
N LYS A 130 -7.89 -3.62 -5.30
CA LYS A 130 -7.09 -2.66 -6.07
C LYS A 130 -5.58 -2.91 -5.92
N TYR A 131 -4.79 -2.56 -6.93
CA TYR A 131 -3.32 -2.56 -6.82
C TYR A 131 -2.78 -1.31 -6.13
N VAL A 132 -2.08 -1.51 -5.02
CA VAL A 132 -1.53 -0.43 -4.18
C VAL A 132 0.00 -0.46 -4.24
N CYS A 133 0.63 0.70 -4.43
CA CYS A 133 2.08 0.80 -4.38
C CYS A 133 2.56 0.95 -2.94
N ASN A 134 3.42 0.03 -2.50
CA ASN A 134 4.10 0.02 -1.21
C ASN A 134 3.20 0.48 -0.04
N PRO A 135 2.07 -0.20 0.22
CA PRO A 135 1.08 0.23 1.21
C PRO A 135 1.66 0.41 2.62
N ARG A 136 2.77 -0.26 2.95
CA ARG A 136 3.45 -0.12 4.26
C ARG A 136 4.17 1.22 4.44
N ALA A 137 4.38 1.98 3.36
CA ALA A 137 5.04 3.28 3.37
C ALA A 137 4.10 4.47 3.64
N VAL A 138 2.83 4.21 3.97
CA VAL A 138 1.96 5.27 4.49
C VAL A 138 2.59 5.92 5.73
N ARG A 139 2.37 7.21 5.90
CA ARG A 139 2.85 7.97 7.06
C ARG A 139 2.39 7.32 8.36
N LYS A 140 3.22 7.35 9.40
CA LYS A 140 2.91 6.77 10.72
C LYS A 140 1.96 7.64 11.53
N ASP A 141 2.08 8.95 11.40
CA ASP A 141 1.22 9.90 12.09
C ASP A 141 0.19 10.50 11.14
N ASN A 142 -1.02 10.71 11.64
CA ASN A 142 -2.10 11.42 10.93
C ASN A 142 -2.43 10.85 9.53
N CYS A 143 -2.28 9.53 9.33
CA CYS A 143 -2.61 8.85 8.09
C CYS A 143 -4.12 8.73 7.86
N THR A 144 -4.59 9.09 6.67
CA THR A 144 -6.01 8.95 6.28
C THR A 144 -6.12 8.08 5.03
N LEU A 145 -7.02 7.11 5.08
CA LEU A 145 -7.44 6.31 3.93
C LEU A 145 -8.90 6.64 3.62
N ILE A 146 -9.28 6.67 2.34
CA ILE A 146 -10.67 6.84 1.92
C ILE A 146 -11.06 5.69 0.99
N SER A 147 -12.23 5.10 1.23
CA SER A 147 -12.83 4.03 0.41
C SER A 147 -14.26 4.40 0.06
N LEU A 148 -14.51 4.65 -1.24
CA LEU A 148 -15.84 5.03 -1.74
C LEU A 148 -16.46 3.87 -2.53
N GLY A 149 -17.77 3.69 -2.35
CA GLY A 149 -18.56 2.60 -2.92
C GLY A 149 -18.33 1.29 -2.20
N LEU A 150 -18.83 1.19 -0.97
CA LEU A 150 -18.65 0.01 -0.13
C LEU A 150 -19.64 -1.09 -0.50
N ASN A 151 -20.92 -0.77 -0.69
CA ASN A 151 -22.00 -1.72 -0.97
C ASN A 151 -21.97 -3.01 -0.10
N ASN A 152 -21.75 -2.85 1.21
CA ASN A 152 -21.53 -3.94 2.20
C ASN A 152 -20.30 -4.83 1.98
N ALA A 153 -19.42 -4.49 1.04
CA ALA A 153 -18.14 -5.14 0.79
C ALA A 153 -16.99 -4.30 1.36
N ILE A 154 -16.28 -4.86 2.35
CA ILE A 154 -15.18 -4.17 3.06
C ILE A 154 -13.88 -4.99 3.08
N SER A 155 -13.75 -5.97 2.18
CA SER A 155 -12.56 -6.83 2.08
C SER A 155 -11.31 -6.00 1.81
N TYR A 156 -11.39 -5.02 0.90
CA TYR A 156 -10.35 -4.02 0.64
C TYR A 156 -10.00 -3.26 1.93
N ASP A 157 -10.98 -2.67 2.59
CA ASP A 157 -10.82 -1.81 3.77
C ASP A 157 -10.13 -2.54 4.93
N GLN A 158 -10.55 -3.78 5.21
CA GLN A 158 -9.92 -4.62 6.23
C GLN A 158 -8.49 -5.00 5.84
N HIS A 159 -8.28 -5.36 4.58
CA HIS A 159 -6.96 -5.76 4.08
C HIS A 159 -5.98 -4.57 4.11
N ILE A 160 -6.37 -3.40 3.62
CA ILE A 160 -5.50 -2.22 3.62
C ILE A 160 -5.19 -1.74 5.03
N GLN A 161 -6.17 -1.78 5.95
CA GLN A 161 -5.90 -1.44 7.35
C GLN A 161 -4.90 -2.42 7.99
N ASN A 162 -5.02 -3.72 7.73
CA ASN A 162 -4.06 -4.69 8.22
C ASN A 162 -2.65 -4.45 7.66
N VAL A 163 -2.51 -4.25 6.34
CA VAL A 163 -1.21 -4.08 5.69
C VAL A 163 -0.54 -2.76 6.08
N THR A 164 -1.31 -1.70 6.31
CA THR A 164 -0.78 -0.42 6.77
C THR A 164 -0.39 -0.43 8.25
N GLY A 165 -0.83 -1.43 9.03
CA GLY A 165 -0.56 -1.54 10.46
C GLY A 165 -1.67 -0.99 11.36
N GLY A 166 -2.84 -0.67 10.79
CA GLY A 166 -4.06 -0.30 11.52
C GLY A 166 -4.05 1.09 12.14
N HIS A 167 -2.99 1.88 11.93
CA HIS A 167 -2.84 3.21 12.54
C HIS A 167 -3.54 4.33 11.75
N CYS A 168 -3.90 4.09 10.49
CA CYS A 168 -4.60 5.08 9.68
C CYS A 168 -6.07 5.22 10.11
N ARG A 169 -6.64 6.41 9.97
CA ARG A 169 -8.09 6.63 10.01
C ARG A 169 -8.66 6.29 8.64
N ILE A 170 -9.61 5.35 8.56
CA ILE A 170 -10.26 5.01 7.29
C ILE A 170 -11.66 5.61 7.21
N LEU A 171 -11.95 6.34 6.13
CA LEU A 171 -13.25 6.95 5.88
C LEU A 171 -13.94 6.18 4.75
N GLY A 172 -15.07 5.57 5.06
CA GLY A 172 -15.86 4.78 4.14
C GLY A 172 -17.13 5.51 3.75
N ALA A 173 -17.54 5.44 2.49
CA ALA A 173 -18.82 5.99 2.06
C ALA A 173 -19.53 5.13 1.03
N ASP A 174 -20.84 5.16 1.11
CA ASP A 174 -21.73 4.58 0.12
C ASP A 174 -23.01 5.42 0.03
N LYS A 175 -23.76 5.27 -1.08
CA LYS A 175 -25.09 5.90 -1.21
C LYS A 175 -26.07 5.36 -0.18
N ASP A 176 -25.95 4.08 0.18
CA ASP A 176 -26.87 3.39 1.08
C ASP A 176 -26.21 3.08 2.44
N PRO A 177 -26.97 3.12 3.55
CA PRO A 177 -26.47 2.68 4.85
C PRO A 177 -25.97 1.23 4.81
N GLN A 178 -24.79 1.00 5.38
CA GLN A 178 -24.23 -0.34 5.53
C GLN A 178 -25.02 -1.13 6.57
N ASN A 179 -25.07 -2.45 6.46
CA ASN A 179 -25.72 -3.30 7.47
C ASN A 179 -24.94 -3.28 8.80
N ILE A 180 -25.59 -3.71 9.89
CA ILE A 180 -25.03 -3.62 11.24
C ILE A 180 -23.68 -4.35 11.39
N THR A 181 -23.53 -5.52 10.77
CA THR A 181 -22.29 -6.30 10.80
C THR A 181 -21.14 -5.52 10.16
N ILE A 182 -21.41 -4.81 9.07
CA ILE A 182 -20.43 -3.97 8.38
C ILE A 182 -20.11 -2.73 9.18
N GLN A 183 -21.10 -2.08 9.81
CA GLN A 183 -20.88 -0.94 10.70
C GLN A 183 -19.92 -1.31 11.84
N GLU A 184 -20.20 -2.39 12.56
CA GLU A 184 -19.36 -2.89 13.65
C GLU A 184 -17.97 -3.33 13.17
N ALA A 185 -17.87 -3.91 11.97
CA ALA A 185 -16.58 -4.26 11.38
C ALA A 185 -15.75 -3.03 11.01
N TYR A 186 -16.40 -1.96 10.52
CA TYR A 186 -15.72 -0.72 10.15
C TYR A 186 -15.18 0.01 11.38
N GLU A 187 -15.95 0.07 12.47
CA GLU A 187 -15.49 0.66 13.74
C GLU A 187 -14.24 -0.04 14.28
N ARG A 188 -14.18 -1.37 14.19
CA ARG A 188 -13.03 -2.17 14.66
C ARG A 188 -11.74 -1.91 13.89
N ILE A 189 -11.82 -1.42 12.66
CA ILE A 189 -10.66 -1.07 11.84
C ILE A 189 -10.37 0.44 11.86
N ASN A 190 -10.67 1.13 12.97
CA ASN A 190 -10.52 2.60 13.09
C ASN A 190 -11.25 3.37 11.98
N GLY A 191 -12.41 2.85 11.58
CA GLY A 191 -13.20 3.39 10.49
C GLY A 191 -14.24 4.42 10.89
N GLN A 192 -14.67 5.20 9.91
CA GLN A 192 -15.84 6.08 9.98
C GLN A 192 -16.66 5.95 8.72
N LEU A 193 -17.95 5.67 8.88
CA LEU A 193 -18.88 5.56 7.75
C LEU A 193 -19.61 6.87 7.48
N PHE A 194 -19.84 7.14 6.21
CA PHE A 194 -20.66 8.21 5.68
C PHE A 194 -21.70 7.61 4.74
N VAL A 195 -22.87 8.24 4.68
CA VAL A 195 -23.96 7.83 3.81
C VAL A 195 -24.35 8.99 2.93
N GLY A 196 -24.45 8.74 1.64
CA GLY A 196 -24.91 9.67 0.64
C GLY A 196 -24.22 9.46 -0.70
N MET A 197 -24.96 9.73 -1.77
CA MET A 197 -24.45 9.66 -3.13
C MET A 197 -23.42 10.78 -3.37
N ILE A 198 -22.24 10.40 -3.88
CA ILE A 198 -21.16 11.34 -4.26
C ILE A 198 -21.29 11.69 -5.75
N PRO A 199 -21.16 12.98 -6.15
CA PRO A 199 -20.93 14.17 -5.31
C PRO A 199 -22.21 14.89 -4.83
N ASN A 200 -23.39 14.36 -5.17
CA ASN A 200 -24.67 15.07 -5.07
C ASN A 200 -25.15 15.35 -3.64
N GLU A 201 -25.11 14.34 -2.78
CA GLU A 201 -25.62 14.41 -1.40
C GLU A 201 -24.48 14.66 -0.41
N ILE A 202 -23.32 14.07 -0.66
CA ILE A 202 -22.07 14.31 0.07
C ILE A 202 -20.91 14.48 -0.91
N SER A 203 -19.87 15.19 -0.48
CA SER A 203 -18.62 15.31 -1.23
C SER A 203 -17.47 14.69 -0.46
N ILE A 204 -16.42 14.27 -1.18
CA ILE A 204 -15.20 13.76 -0.54
C ILE A 204 -14.61 14.81 0.41
N SER A 205 -14.66 16.09 0.01
CA SER A 205 -14.24 17.23 0.84
C SER A 205 -15.04 17.37 2.13
N SER A 206 -16.37 17.18 2.11
CA SER A 206 -17.20 17.28 3.32
C SER A 206 -16.95 16.14 4.29
N MET A 207 -16.69 14.93 3.78
CA MET A 207 -16.27 13.77 4.60
C MET A 207 -14.96 14.07 5.32
N LEU A 208 -13.94 14.53 4.59
CA LEU A 208 -12.62 14.82 5.15
C LEU A 208 -12.68 15.90 6.23
N LYS A 209 -13.44 16.98 5.99
CA LYS A 209 -13.69 18.05 6.98
C LYS A 209 -14.39 17.54 8.23
N LYS A 210 -15.45 16.74 8.08
CA LYS A 210 -16.22 16.19 9.20
C LYS A 210 -15.42 15.19 10.03
N ALA A 211 -14.44 14.52 9.43
CA ALA A 211 -13.50 13.66 10.13
C ALA A 211 -12.27 14.41 10.68
N GLU A 212 -12.24 15.75 10.56
CA GLU A 212 -11.14 16.61 11.01
C GLU A 212 -9.77 16.22 10.41
N ARG A 213 -9.79 15.75 9.16
CA ARG A 213 -8.60 15.36 8.40
C ARG A 213 -8.23 16.45 7.38
N ARG A 214 -6.98 16.43 6.91
CA ARG A 214 -6.45 17.46 5.99
C ARG A 214 -5.76 16.90 4.75
N GLU A 215 -5.33 15.64 4.79
CA GLU A 215 -4.61 14.98 3.71
C GLU A 215 -5.04 13.51 3.66
N VAL A 216 -4.88 12.91 2.49
CA VAL A 216 -5.22 11.52 2.21
C VAL A 216 -3.99 10.80 1.67
N GLU A 217 -3.62 9.69 2.30
CA GLU A 217 -2.53 8.85 1.82
C GLU A 217 -3.03 8.02 0.63
N LEU A 218 -4.16 7.32 0.81
CA LEU A 218 -4.72 6.42 -0.18
C LEU A 218 -6.21 6.69 -0.39
N LEU A 219 -6.64 6.85 -1.64
CA LEU A 219 -8.01 7.13 -2.03
C LEU A 219 -8.51 6.06 -3.03
N LYS A 220 -9.40 5.18 -2.58
CA LYS A 220 -10.16 4.26 -3.44
C LYS A 220 -11.48 4.92 -3.87
N ILE A 221 -11.78 4.88 -5.17
CA ILE A 221 -13.02 5.39 -5.76
C ILE A 221 -13.62 4.31 -6.66
N ASP A 222 -14.87 3.95 -6.35
CA ASP A 222 -15.61 2.95 -7.10
C ASP A 222 -17.12 3.24 -6.97
N ILE A 223 -17.60 4.26 -7.68
CA ILE A 223 -18.91 4.89 -7.40
C ILE A 223 -19.78 5.06 -8.65
N GLU A 224 -19.69 4.12 -9.60
CA GLU A 224 -20.67 3.95 -10.69
C GLU A 224 -20.95 5.23 -11.50
N GLY A 225 -19.91 5.96 -11.90
CA GLY A 225 -19.99 7.20 -12.68
C GLY A 225 -19.84 8.48 -11.86
N GLY A 226 -20.01 8.43 -10.53
CA GLY A 226 -19.80 9.58 -9.66
C GLY A 226 -18.36 10.12 -9.68
N GLU A 227 -17.40 9.33 -10.14
CA GLU A 227 -15.99 9.70 -10.26
C GLU A 227 -15.74 10.88 -11.19
N HIS A 228 -16.56 11.05 -12.24
CA HIS A 228 -16.40 12.09 -13.27
C HIS A 228 -16.58 13.50 -12.72
N GLU A 229 -17.38 13.63 -11.67
CA GLU A 229 -17.70 14.92 -11.05
C GLU A 229 -17.13 15.03 -9.63
N GLY A 230 -16.97 13.90 -8.93
CA GLY A 230 -16.52 13.88 -7.54
C GLY A 230 -15.03 14.07 -7.33
N LEU A 231 -14.18 13.62 -8.26
CA LEU A 231 -12.73 13.58 -8.05
C LEU A 231 -12.07 14.96 -8.16
N GLU A 232 -12.24 15.67 -9.28
CA GLU A 232 -11.48 16.90 -9.56
C GLU A 232 -11.65 17.98 -8.47
N PRO A 233 -12.86 18.30 -7.98
CA PRO A 233 -13.04 19.30 -6.93
C PRO A 233 -12.24 18.96 -5.67
N PHE A 234 -12.08 17.67 -5.35
CA PHE A 234 -11.35 17.19 -4.18
C PHE A 234 -9.84 17.33 -4.34
N ILE A 235 -9.25 16.76 -5.41
CA ILE A 235 -7.79 16.74 -5.60
C ILE A 235 -7.19 18.12 -5.94
N ARG A 236 -8.04 19.06 -6.33
CA ARG A 236 -7.67 20.48 -6.46
C ARG A 236 -7.40 21.14 -5.10
N GLU A 237 -8.10 20.72 -4.05
CA GLU A 237 -8.06 21.35 -2.73
C GLU A 237 -7.24 20.58 -1.71
N TYR A 238 -7.18 19.25 -1.85
CA TYR A 238 -6.55 18.36 -0.88
C TYR A 238 -5.43 17.56 -1.49
N ARG A 239 -4.38 17.34 -0.68
CA ARG A 239 -3.29 16.43 -1.03
C ARG A 239 -3.77 14.98 -0.94
N VAL A 240 -3.57 14.24 -2.03
CA VAL A 240 -3.75 12.79 -2.11
C VAL A 240 -2.46 12.17 -2.62
N CYS A 241 -1.96 11.10 -1.99
CA CYS A 241 -0.74 10.45 -2.47
C CYS A 241 -0.99 9.38 -3.53
N GLN A 242 -1.93 8.47 -3.30
CA GLN A 242 -2.31 7.46 -4.29
C GLN A 242 -3.82 7.45 -4.51
N ILE A 243 -4.21 7.27 -5.77
CA ILE A 243 -5.60 7.13 -6.20
C ILE A 243 -5.76 5.76 -6.85
N PHE A 244 -6.78 5.03 -6.43
CA PHE A 244 -7.23 3.78 -7.05
C PHE A 244 -8.67 3.98 -7.48
N ILE A 245 -8.89 4.10 -8.78
CA ILE A 245 -10.17 4.54 -9.31
C ILE A 245 -10.64 3.57 -10.38
N GLU A 246 -11.86 3.07 -10.23
CA GLU A 246 -12.60 2.50 -11.36
C GLU A 246 -13.27 3.65 -12.12
N VAL A 247 -12.98 3.74 -13.41
CA VAL A 247 -13.62 4.71 -14.29
C VAL A 247 -14.62 3.99 -15.17
N HIS A 248 -15.83 4.51 -15.24
CA HIS A 248 -16.91 4.07 -16.12
C HIS A 248 -16.99 4.98 -17.35
N GLY A 249 -17.26 4.45 -18.53
CA GLY A 249 -17.72 5.26 -19.66
C GLY A 249 -17.03 4.95 -20.98
N THR A 250 -17.10 5.89 -21.91
CA THR A 250 -16.49 5.80 -23.24
C THR A 250 -14.98 5.99 -23.20
N PRO A 251 -14.22 5.53 -24.21
CA PRO A 251 -12.78 5.81 -24.31
C PRO A 251 -12.42 7.30 -24.17
N SER A 252 -13.28 8.19 -24.66
CA SER A 252 -13.12 9.65 -24.52
C SER A 252 -13.26 10.12 -23.07
N GLU A 253 -14.24 9.58 -22.33
CA GLU A 253 -14.46 9.90 -20.91
C GLU A 253 -13.32 9.36 -20.03
N HIS A 254 -12.83 8.15 -20.33
CA HIS A 254 -11.61 7.63 -19.70
C HIS A 254 -10.40 8.54 -19.95
N LEU A 255 -10.16 8.95 -21.21
CA LEU A 255 -9.07 9.88 -21.50
C LEU A 255 -9.23 11.18 -20.71
N LYS A 256 -10.43 11.77 -20.66
CA LYS A 256 -10.69 13.00 -19.90
C LYS A 256 -10.39 12.83 -18.41
N MET A 257 -10.74 11.69 -17.81
CA MET A 257 -10.40 11.40 -16.41
C MET A 257 -8.88 11.24 -16.20
N LEU A 258 -8.19 10.52 -17.08
CA LEU A 258 -6.73 10.41 -17.04
C LEU A 258 -6.06 11.78 -17.17
N GLN A 259 -6.54 12.63 -18.08
CA GLN A 259 -6.04 14.00 -18.27
C GLN A 259 -6.27 14.87 -17.03
N THR A 260 -7.42 14.71 -16.39
CA THR A 260 -7.74 15.37 -15.12
C THR A 260 -6.73 14.99 -14.05
N MET A 261 -6.42 13.71 -13.87
CA MET A 261 -5.42 13.27 -12.90
C MET A 261 -3.99 13.72 -13.29
N ALA A 262 -3.63 13.68 -14.58
CA ALA A 262 -2.35 14.15 -15.08
C ALA A 262 -2.15 15.68 -14.86
N LYS A 263 -3.22 16.47 -14.95
CA LYS A 263 -3.22 17.92 -14.62
C LYS A 263 -2.77 18.18 -13.18
N TYR A 264 -3.14 17.31 -12.24
CA TYR A 264 -2.72 17.39 -10.83
C TYR A 264 -1.47 16.55 -10.52
N ASN A 265 -0.70 16.19 -11.55
CA ASN A 265 0.58 15.47 -11.45
C ASN A 265 0.47 14.08 -10.79
N PHE A 266 -0.62 13.37 -11.08
CA PHE A 266 -0.70 11.94 -10.84
C PHE A 266 -0.16 11.17 -12.05
N ARG A 267 0.51 10.05 -11.79
CA ARG A 267 1.08 9.16 -12.80
C ARG A 267 0.59 7.74 -12.62
N ILE A 268 0.24 7.11 -13.74
CA ILE A 268 -0.29 5.75 -13.77
C ILE A 268 0.83 4.75 -13.46
N PHE A 269 0.63 3.87 -12.47
CA PHE A 269 1.51 2.73 -12.19
C PHE A 269 0.81 1.37 -12.31
N ASN A 270 -0.52 1.37 -12.46
CA ASN A 270 -1.29 0.17 -12.79
C ASN A 270 -2.51 0.51 -13.66
N VAL A 271 -2.86 -0.43 -14.55
CA VAL A 271 -4.07 -0.43 -15.38
C VAL A 271 -4.63 -1.84 -15.29
N GLU A 272 -5.91 -1.99 -15.01
CA GLU A 272 -6.58 -3.29 -14.91
C GLU A 272 -7.99 -3.15 -15.51
N PRO A 273 -8.23 -3.59 -16.76
CA PRO A 273 -9.57 -3.63 -17.33
C PRO A 273 -10.50 -4.51 -16.48
N ASN A 274 -11.68 -4.03 -16.13
CA ASN A 274 -12.62 -4.82 -15.32
C ASN A 274 -13.22 -5.94 -16.19
N PRO A 275 -13.06 -7.23 -15.82
CA PRO A 275 -13.59 -8.34 -16.62
C PRO A 275 -15.13 -8.45 -16.59
N TYR A 276 -15.80 -7.82 -15.62
CA TYR A 276 -17.25 -7.83 -15.44
C TYR A 276 -17.94 -6.57 -16.01
N CYS A 277 -17.18 -5.52 -16.31
CA CYS A 277 -17.68 -4.31 -16.95
C CYS A 277 -16.86 -3.96 -18.20
N PHE A 278 -17.45 -4.15 -19.38
CA PHE A 278 -16.76 -3.97 -20.66
C PHE A 278 -16.25 -2.54 -20.91
N ASN A 279 -16.91 -1.56 -20.29
CA ASN A 279 -16.62 -0.14 -20.38
C ASN A 279 -16.04 0.44 -19.08
N CYS A 280 -15.51 -0.41 -18.20
CA CYS A 280 -14.84 0.02 -16.98
C CYS A 280 -13.37 -0.43 -16.98
N CYS A 281 -12.55 0.39 -16.34
CA CYS A 281 -11.14 0.06 -16.13
C CYS A 281 -10.67 0.70 -14.84
N GLU A 282 -9.92 -0.06 -14.07
CA GLU A 282 -9.27 0.40 -12.88
C GLU A 282 -7.90 1.01 -13.21
N TYR A 283 -7.64 2.16 -12.62
CA TYR A 283 -6.35 2.83 -12.67
C TYR A 283 -5.80 3.02 -11.28
N SER A 284 -4.50 2.76 -11.12
CA SER A 284 -3.77 3.10 -9.90
C SER A 284 -2.73 4.14 -10.23
N LEU A 285 -2.79 5.27 -9.53
CA LEU A 285 -1.97 6.42 -9.79
C LEU A 285 -1.29 6.91 -8.52
N ILE A 286 -0.11 7.50 -8.69
CA ILE A 286 0.66 8.11 -7.61
C ILE A 286 1.00 9.55 -7.96
N GLN A 287 0.90 10.43 -6.97
CA GLN A 287 1.24 11.83 -7.09
C GLN A 287 2.76 12.02 -7.08
N ASP A 288 3.30 12.87 -7.97
CA ASP A 288 4.75 13.07 -8.16
C ASP A 288 5.53 13.33 -6.84
N SER A 289 5.03 14.20 -5.97
CA SER A 289 5.61 14.54 -4.66
C SER A 289 5.49 13.43 -3.61
N CYS A 290 4.79 12.33 -3.88
CA CYS A 290 4.73 11.16 -3.00
C CYS A 290 5.62 10.02 -3.48
N MET A 291 6.22 10.10 -4.67
CA MET A 291 6.98 8.97 -5.25
C MET A 291 8.13 8.52 -4.36
N ASP A 292 8.90 9.45 -3.80
CA ASP A 292 10.01 9.13 -2.89
C ASP A 292 9.52 8.39 -1.64
N GLN A 293 8.38 8.81 -1.07
CA GLN A 293 7.79 8.16 0.11
C GLN A 293 7.47 6.69 -0.18
N TYR A 294 6.91 6.39 -1.35
CA TYR A 294 6.50 5.04 -1.71
C TYR A 294 7.57 4.23 -2.46
N GLY A 295 8.76 4.80 -2.68
CA GLY A 295 9.83 4.13 -3.44
C GLY A 295 9.50 3.94 -4.91
N VAL A 296 8.73 4.85 -5.49
CA VAL A 296 8.35 4.84 -6.91
C VAL A 296 9.41 5.52 -7.76
N TYR A 297 9.73 4.90 -8.89
CA TYR A 297 10.61 5.48 -9.88
C TYR A 297 9.78 6.19 -10.97
N PRO A 298 9.98 7.50 -11.22
CA PRO A 298 9.22 8.21 -12.24
C PRO A 298 9.65 7.76 -13.64
N LEU A 299 8.67 7.40 -14.48
CA LEU A 299 8.88 7.24 -15.92
C LEU A 299 8.58 8.58 -16.61
N VAL A 300 7.99 8.53 -17.80
CA VAL A 300 7.69 9.71 -18.61
C VAL A 300 6.17 9.91 -18.66
N PRO A 301 5.67 11.15 -18.47
CA PRO A 301 4.26 11.45 -18.72
C PRO A 301 3.90 11.19 -20.18
N ILE A 302 2.82 10.46 -20.41
CA ILE A 302 2.30 10.04 -21.72
C ILE A 302 0.89 10.59 -21.91
N VAL A 303 0.08 10.64 -20.86
CA VAL A 303 -1.27 11.21 -20.92
C VAL A 303 -1.15 12.69 -21.30
N PRO A 304 -1.74 13.12 -22.43
CA PRO A 304 -1.60 14.49 -22.92
C PRO A 304 -2.29 15.46 -21.95
N LYS A 305 -1.52 16.39 -21.37
CA LYS A 305 -2.11 17.46 -20.55
C LYS A 305 -2.94 18.37 -21.46
N VAL A 306 -4.17 18.67 -21.05
CA VAL A 306 -4.96 19.73 -21.70
C VAL A 306 -4.40 21.06 -21.22
N GLU A 307 -3.70 21.77 -22.10
CA GLU A 307 -3.37 23.18 -21.87
C GLU A 307 -4.67 24.00 -22.03
N PHE A 308 -4.99 24.80 -21.01
CA PHE A 308 -6.11 25.74 -21.02
C PHE A 308 -5.58 27.16 -21.20
#